data_AF-A0A4D6Y3G2-F1
#
_entry.id   AF-A0A4D6Y3G2-F1
#
_cell.length_a   1.000
_cell.length_b   1.000
_cell.length_c   1.000
_cell.angle_alpha   90.00
_cell.angle_beta   90.00
_cell.angle_gamma   90.00
#
_symmetry.space_group_name_H-M   'P 1'
#
loop_
_entity.id
_entity.type
_entity.pdbx_description
1 polymer ?
#
loop_
_entity_poly.entity_id
_entity_poly.type
_entity_poly.pdbx_seq_one_letter_code
_entity_poly.pdbx_strand_id
1 'polypeptide(L)'
;MINKPPVITIDGPSGVGKSTLSKIIANKLHWSILESGKIYRLVAFLALYNNIPIFEKNITCFIENLNFSLIKKKVSTIFIS
;
A
#
# COMPACT_ATOMS: atom_id res chain seq x y z
N MET A 1 7.78 -26.73 4.49
CA MET A 1 8.00 -25.56 3.61
C MET A 1 6.92 -24.54 3.93
N ILE A 2 7.28 -23.30 4.26
CA ILE A 2 6.30 -22.21 4.42
C ILE A 2 5.94 -21.74 3.00
N ASN A 3 4.74 -22.09 2.52
CA ASN A 3 4.26 -21.58 1.23
C ASN A 3 4.11 -20.06 1.33
N LYS A 4 4.97 -19.32 0.61
CA LYS A 4 4.87 -17.87 0.50
C LYS A 4 3.52 -17.55 -0.16
N PRO A 5 2.72 -16.63 0.40
CA PRO A 5 1.43 -16.29 -0.17
C PRO A 5 1.62 -15.77 -1.60
N PRO A 6 0.77 -16.17 -2.56
CA PRO A 6 0.89 -15.71 -3.95
C PRO A 6 0.63 -14.20 -4.05
N VAL A 7 1.31 -13.56 -5.00
CA VAL A 7 1.26 -12.12 -5.25
C VAL A 7 0.97 -11.86 -6.72
N ILE A 8 0.04 -10.94 -7.00
CA ILE A 8 -0.26 -10.45 -8.36
C ILE A 8 0.07 -8.96 -8.40
N THR A 9 0.83 -8.50 -9.40
CA THR A 9 1.07 -7.07 -9.67
C THR A 9 0.18 -6.60 -10.83
N ILE A 10 -0.35 -5.39 -10.74
CA ILE A 10 -1.14 -4.75 -11.81
C ILE A 10 -0.53 -3.39 -12.13
N ASP A 11 0.14 -3.32 -13.28
CA ASP A 11 0.92 -2.16 -13.72
C ASP A 11 0.33 -1.57 -15.01
N GLY A 12 0.60 -0.28 -15.26
CA GLY A 12 0.13 0.43 -16.45
C GLY A 12 -0.04 1.93 -16.21
N PRO A 13 -0.44 2.73 -17.22
CA PRO A 13 -0.54 4.18 -17.08
C PRO A 13 -1.65 4.63 -16.12
N SER A 14 -1.62 5.90 -15.71
CA SER A 14 -2.68 6.48 -14.87
C SER A 14 -4.01 6.52 -15.64
N GLY A 15 -5.13 6.37 -14.94
CA GLY A 15 -6.47 6.49 -15.52
C GLY A 15 -7.02 5.26 -16.27
N VAL A 16 -6.23 4.21 -16.51
CA VAL A 16 -6.69 3.02 -17.26
C VAL A 16 -7.52 2.01 -16.46
N GLY A 17 -7.86 2.32 -15.19
CA GLY A 17 -8.71 1.47 -14.37
C GLY A 17 -8.02 0.35 -13.58
N LYS A 18 -6.70 0.41 -13.37
CA LYS A 18 -5.92 -0.60 -12.60
C LYS A 18 -6.48 -0.85 -11.18
N SER A 19 -6.85 0.22 -10.47
CA SER A 19 -7.50 0.13 -9.15
C SER A 19 -8.89 -0.51 -9.22
N THR A 20 -9.60 -0.40 -10.33
CA THR A 20 -10.90 -1.06 -10.50
C THR A 20 -10.69 -2.55 -10.77
N LEU A 21 -9.77 -2.91 -11.67
CA LEU A 21 -9.45 -4.28 -12.01
C LEU A 21 -8.91 -5.07 -10.81
N SER A 22 -7.94 -4.52 -10.10
CA SER A 22 -7.38 -5.12 -8.85
C SER A 22 -8.45 -5.41 -7.81
N LYS A 23 -9.40 -4.48 -7.58
CA LYS A 23 -10.52 -4.68 -6.66
C LYS A 23 -11.42 -5.84 -7.08
N ILE A 24 -11.72 -5.93 -8.38
CA ILE A 24 -12.51 -7.04 -8.91
C ILE A 24 -11.79 -8.38 -8.71
N ILE A 25 -10.50 -8.46 -9.02
CA ILE A 25 -9.72 -9.69 -8.89
C ILE A 25 -9.59 -10.08 -7.41
N ALA A 26 -9.27 -9.14 -6.52
CA ALA A 26 -9.14 -9.40 -5.10
C ALA A 26 -10.45 -9.86 -4.47
N ASN A 27 -11.58 -9.24 -4.83
CA ASN A 27 -12.90 -9.67 -4.36
C ASN A 27 -13.23 -11.09 -4.83
N LYS A 28 -12.93 -11.43 -6.08
CA LYS A 28 -13.15 -12.79 -6.62
C LYS A 28 -12.26 -13.84 -5.96
N LEU A 29 -11.02 -13.49 -5.62
CA LEU A 29 -10.06 -14.41 -5.02
C LEU A 29 -10.12 -14.43 -3.49
N HIS A 30 -10.89 -13.53 -2.87
CA HIS A 30 -10.83 -13.23 -1.42
C HIS A 30 -9.43 -12.83 -0.94
N TRP A 31 -8.69 -12.10 -1.78
CA TRP A 31 -7.33 -11.64 -1.52
C TRP A 31 -7.31 -10.21 -0.98
N SER A 32 -6.21 -9.87 -0.30
CA SER A 32 -5.92 -8.50 0.12
C SER A 32 -5.47 -7.66 -1.07
N ILE A 33 -5.69 -6.34 -0.99
CA ILE A 33 -5.18 -5.37 -1.97
C ILE A 33 -4.19 -4.46 -1.27
N LEU A 34 -3.07 -4.20 -1.94
CA LEU A 34 -2.05 -3.26 -1.53
C LEU A 34 -1.90 -2.18 -2.62
N GLU A 35 -2.46 -1.01 -2.38
CA GLU A 35 -2.37 0.14 -3.30
C GLU A 35 -1.20 1.03 -2.87
N SER A 36 -0.04 0.89 -3.52
CA SER A 36 1.19 1.63 -3.17
C SER A 36 0.98 3.14 -3.15
N GLY A 37 0.28 3.68 -4.16
CA GLY A 37 -0.03 5.12 -4.24
C GLY A 37 -0.85 5.65 -3.06
N LYS A 38 -1.67 4.82 -2.39
CA LYS A 38 -2.38 5.25 -1.17
C LYS A 38 -1.43 5.35 0.03
N ILE A 39 -0.46 4.44 0.12
CA ILE A 39 0.56 4.46 1.19
C ILE A 39 1.40 5.74 1.08
N TYR A 40 1.90 6.05 -0.12
CA TYR A 40 2.68 7.27 -0.33
C TYR A 40 1.87 8.53 0.00
N ARG A 41 0.60 8.62 -0.43
CA ARG A 41 -0.28 9.76 -0.10
C ARG A 41 -0.57 9.86 1.38
N LEU A 42 -0.80 8.74 2.06
CA LEU A 42 -1.03 8.71 3.50
C LEU A 42 0.19 9.21 4.26
N VAL A 43 1.38 8.71 3.93
CA VAL A 43 2.64 9.15 4.55
C VAL A 43 2.87 10.64 4.30
N ALA A 44 2.70 11.10 3.05
CA ALA A 44 2.84 12.51 2.72
C ALA A 44 1.83 13.39 3.49
N PHE A 45 0.56 12.99 3.54
CA PHE A 45 -0.46 13.68 4.31
C PHE A 45 -0.10 13.76 5.80
N LEU A 46 0.31 12.64 6.40
CA LEU A 46 0.68 12.59 7.82
C LEU A 46 1.92 13.43 8.12
N ALA A 47 2.93 13.43 7.23
CA ALA A 47 4.11 14.26 7.38
C ALA A 47 3.77 15.75 7.34
N LEU A 48 2.93 16.17 6.38
CA LEU A 48 2.45 17.55 6.27
C LEU A 48 1.60 17.94 7.49
N TYR A 49 0.68 17.07 7.91
CA TYR A 49 -0.19 17.31 9.07
C TYR A 49 0.59 17.50 10.37
N ASN A 50 1.69 16.75 10.55
CA ASN A 50 2.56 16.83 11.72
C ASN A 50 3.71 17.85 11.55
N ASN A 51 3.69 18.66 10.49
CA ASN A 51 4.74 19.63 10.16
C ASN A 51 6.17 19.02 10.17
N ILE A 52 6.29 17.78 9.71
CA ILE A 52 7.58 17.09 9.63
C ILE A 52 8.40 17.73 8.48
N PRO A 53 9.63 18.20 8.73
CA PRO A 53 10.51 18.69 7.67
C PRO A 53 10.69 17.64 6.57
N ILE A 54 10.54 18.05 5.30
CA ILE A 54 10.60 17.14 4.14
C ILE A 54 12.06 16.87 3.77
N PHE A 55 12.78 16.23 4.69
CA PHE A 55 14.11 15.68 4.50
C PHE A 55 14.07 14.18 4.74
N GLU A 56 14.86 13.43 3.97
CA GLU A 56 14.88 11.96 4.03
C GLU A 56 14.97 11.42 5.46
N LYS A 57 15.94 11.92 6.24
CA LYS A 57 16.15 11.53 7.63
C LYS A 57 14.94 11.78 8.55
N ASN A 58 14.21 12.86 8.33
CA ASN A 58 13.04 13.20 9.14
C ASN A 58 11.85 12.30 8.78
N ILE A 59 11.66 12.03 7.49
CA ILE A 59 10.59 11.17 6.99
C ILE A 59 10.83 9.70 7.37
N THR A 60 12.06 9.20 7.29
CA THR A 60 12.38 7.82 7.69
C THR A 60 12.13 7.60 9.18
N CYS A 61 12.64 8.49 10.04
CA CYS A 61 12.38 8.45 11.48
C CYS A 61 10.89 8.54 11.80
N PHE A 62 10.13 9.37 11.05
CA PHE A 62 8.68 9.46 11.21
C PHE A 62 7.95 8.15 10.85
N ILE A 63 8.32 7.51 9.75
CA ILE A 63 7.73 6.24 9.30
C ILE A 63 8.06 5.09 10.25
N GLU A 64 9.27 5.04 10.80
CA GLU A 64 9.68 4.01 11.78
C GLU A 64 8.82 4.05 13.05
N ASN A 65 8.37 5.24 13.45
CA ASN A 65 7.52 5.45 14.62
C ASN A 65 6.01 5.41 14.29
N LEU A 66 5.63 5.27 13.02
CA LEU A 66 4.24 5.15 12.62
C LEU A 66 3.71 3.74 12.90
N ASN A 67 2.78 3.65 13.84
CA ASN A 67 2.15 2.38 14.18
C ASN A 67 1.01 2.06 13.20
N PHE A 68 1.31 1.33 12.14
CA PHE A 68 0.31 0.86 11.17
C PHE A 68 -0.48 -0.34 11.73
N SER A 69 -1.26 -0.11 12.79
CA SER A 69 -2.10 -1.16 13.41
C SER A 69 -3.26 -1.63 12.50
N LEU A 70 -3.44 -0.97 11.35
CA LEU A 70 -4.59 -1.13 10.45
C LEU A 70 -4.51 -2.28 9.43
N ILE A 71 -3.46 -3.10 9.40
CA ILE A 71 -3.31 -4.16 8.38
C ILE A 71 -3.01 -5.53 9.01
N LYS A 72 -3.90 -6.02 9.88
CA LYS A 72 -3.91 -7.43 10.28
C LYS A 72 -4.91 -8.21 9.43
N LYS A 73 -4.45 -8.75 8.31
CA LYS A 73 -5.09 -9.93 7.70
C LYS A 73 -4.06 -10.76 6.93
N LYS A 74 -4.01 -12.04 7.27
CA LYS A 74 -3.10 -13.05 6.71
C LYS A 74 -3.70 -13.53 5.38
N VAL A 75 -3.37 -12.93 4.25
CA VAL A 75 -3.97 -13.32 2.96
C VAL A 75 -3.09 -12.87 1.79
N SER A 76 -3.04 -13.69 0.74
CA SER A 76 -2.53 -13.40 -0.60
C SER A 76 -2.84 -11.96 -1.07
N THR A 77 -1.94 -11.33 -1.81
CA THR A 77 -1.96 -9.86 -2.02
C THR A 77 -1.93 -9.48 -3.49
N ILE A 78 -2.79 -8.54 -3.90
CA ILE A 78 -2.70 -7.84 -5.17
C ILE A 78 -2.00 -6.50 -4.96
N PHE A 79 -0.87 -6.28 -5.63
CA PHE A 79 -0.13 -5.02 -5.63
C PHE A 79 -0.51 -4.19 -6.85
N ILE A 80 -0.63 -2.88 -6.65
CA ILE A 80 -0.87 -1.91 -7.73
C ILE A 80 0.28 -0.91 -7.73
N SER A 81 0.91 -0.71 -8.90
CA SER A 81 1.84 0.41 -9.13
C SER A 81 1.19 1.61 -9.82
#